data_AF-A0AA39KLW2-F1
#
_entry.id   AF-A0AA39KLW2-F1
#
_cell.length_a   1.000
_cell.length_b   1.000
_cell.length_c   1.000
_cell.angle_alpha   90.00
_cell.angle_beta   90.00
_cell.angle_gamma   90.00
#
_symmetry.space_group_name_H-M   'P 1'
#
loop_
_entity.id
_entity.type
_entity.pdbx_description
1 polymer ?
#
loop_
_entity_poly.entity_id
_entity_poly.type
_entity_poly.pdbx_seq_one_letter_code
_entity_poly.pdbx_strand_id
1 'polypeptide(L)'
;MPRRAFVTLEEALVVVEQFMPYFTTNELPPYSSKVWHEMSKALNGKWSSHSVYVNVRQNRRQLLSIARKNMGIDLPVIQPKAKFKGETDDSDEDYIDYVALDKVDLDTYDLIITKEQWHKLRESVEYINSDYVLLKKSIWSDVLSLACYKHVNEALSKANSSEQTENQPE
;
A
#
# COMPACT_ATOMS: atom_id res chain seq x y z
N MET A 1 10.12 18.31 14.49
CA MET A 1 9.91 17.39 15.64
C MET A 1 9.38 16.07 15.10
N PRO A 2 9.88 14.90 15.53
CA PRO A 2 9.36 13.61 15.09
C PRO A 2 7.87 13.49 15.46
N ARG A 3 7.06 12.94 14.56
CA ARG A 3 5.61 12.76 14.78
C ARG A 3 5.40 11.86 16.02
N ARG A 4 4.56 12.30 16.95
CA ARG A 4 4.20 11.50 18.12
C ARG A 4 3.38 10.30 17.66
N ALA A 5 3.71 9.11 18.17
CA ALA A 5 2.92 7.92 17.90
C ALA A 5 1.51 8.09 18.48
N PHE A 6 0.48 7.74 17.70
CA PHE A 6 -0.92 7.84 18.10
C PHE A 6 -1.31 6.90 19.24
N VAL A 7 -0.57 5.80 19.42
CA VAL A 7 -0.83 4.77 20.43
C VAL A 7 0.39 4.64 21.34
N THR A 8 0.17 4.68 22.64
CA THR A 8 1.21 4.46 23.64
C THR A 8 1.57 2.97 23.70
N LEU A 9 2.77 2.65 24.21
CA LEU A 9 3.18 1.24 24.32
C LEU A 9 2.24 0.45 25.23
N GLU A 10 1.80 1.07 26.33
CA GLU A 10 0.92 0.47 27.33
C GLU A 10 -0.46 0.13 26.76
N GLU A 11 -1.09 1.07 26.04
CA GLU A 11 -2.38 0.82 25.37
C GLU A 11 -2.28 -0.35 24.37
N ALA A 12 -1.19 -0.39 23.60
CA ALA A 12 -0.95 -1.46 22.66
C ALA A 12 -0.70 -2.81 23.34
N LEU A 13 0.01 -2.84 24.48
CA LEU A 13 0.26 -4.07 25.24
C LEU A 13 -1.04 -4.67 25.79
N VAL A 14 -1.93 -3.85 26.38
CA VAL A 14 -3.22 -4.32 26.90
C VAL A 14 -4.05 -4.99 25.81
N VAL A 15 -4.09 -4.41 24.60
CA VAL A 15 -4.83 -5.01 23.48
C VAL A 15 -4.13 -6.27 22.98
N VAL A 16 -2.80 -6.29 22.84
CA VAL A 16 -2.09 -7.50 22.42
C VAL A 16 -2.32 -8.63 23.43
N GLU A 17 -2.26 -8.34 24.72
CA GLU A 17 -2.54 -9.27 25.83
C GLU A 17 -3.95 -9.86 25.75
N GLN A 18 -4.96 -9.06 25.42
CA GLN A 18 -6.35 -9.52 25.24
C GLN A 18 -6.48 -10.55 24.10
N PHE A 19 -5.69 -10.42 23.04
CA PHE A 19 -5.71 -11.30 21.86
C PHE A 19 -4.60 -12.38 21.87
N MET A 20 -3.91 -12.58 22.99
CA MET A 20 -2.86 -13.60 23.15
C MET A 20 -3.23 -15.04 22.80
N PRO A 21 -4.50 -15.50 22.92
CA PRO A 21 -4.89 -16.82 22.45
C PRO A 21 -4.53 -17.07 20.97
N TYR A 22 -4.51 -16.03 20.14
CA TYR A 22 -4.13 -16.11 18.73
C TYR A 22 -2.62 -16.02 18.48
N PHE A 23 -1.82 -15.71 19.51
CA PHE A 23 -0.38 -15.46 19.40
C PHE A 23 0.48 -16.39 20.28
N THR A 24 -0.14 -17.46 20.79
CA THR A 24 0.51 -18.47 21.64
C THR A 24 1.49 -19.35 20.85
N THR A 25 1.37 -19.37 19.52
CA THR A 25 2.24 -20.10 18.59
C THR A 25 3.18 -19.16 17.82
N ASN A 26 4.23 -19.71 17.21
CA ASN A 26 5.07 -18.97 16.26
C ASN A 26 4.37 -18.71 14.92
N GLU A 27 3.29 -19.44 14.65
CA GLU A 27 2.41 -19.20 13.51
C GLU A 27 1.45 -18.06 13.86
N LEU A 28 1.78 -16.85 13.37
CA LEU A 28 0.93 -15.69 13.51
C LEU A 28 -0.24 -15.75 12.51
N PRO A 29 -1.41 -15.17 12.85
CA PRO A 29 -2.55 -15.11 11.93
C PRO A 29 -2.18 -14.48 10.58
N PRO A 30 -2.77 -14.95 9.47
CA PRO A 30 -2.56 -14.37 8.15
C PRO A 30 -3.09 -12.93 8.10
N TYR A 31 -2.60 -12.11 7.17
CA TYR A 31 -3.00 -10.71 7.03
C TYR A 31 -4.52 -10.52 6.87
N SER A 32 -5.18 -11.45 6.18
CA SER A 32 -6.64 -11.48 5.97
C SER A 32 -7.45 -11.84 7.22
N SER A 33 -6.80 -12.18 8.33
CA SER A 33 -7.50 -12.57 9.56
C SER A 33 -8.31 -11.40 10.13
N LYS A 34 -9.53 -11.69 10.55
CA LYS A 34 -10.42 -10.74 11.23
C LYS A 34 -9.85 -10.23 12.56
N VAL A 35 -8.93 -11.00 13.17
CA VAL A 35 -8.26 -10.65 14.43
C VAL A 35 -7.60 -9.27 14.35
N TRP A 36 -6.99 -8.91 13.21
CA TRP A 36 -6.34 -7.59 13.06
C TRP A 36 -7.34 -6.43 13.06
N HIS A 37 -8.54 -6.66 12.53
CA HIS A 37 -9.62 -5.67 12.53
C HIS A 37 -10.24 -5.53 13.93
N GLU A 38 -10.39 -6.64 14.64
CA GLU A 38 -10.88 -6.65 16.02
C GLU A 38 -9.92 -5.93 16.97
N MET A 39 -8.61 -6.16 16.83
CA MET A 39 -7.59 -5.44 17.59
C MET A 39 -7.57 -3.93 17.27
N SER A 40 -7.72 -3.57 15.99
CA SER A 40 -7.85 -2.16 15.58
C SER A 40 -9.07 -1.49 16.21
N LYS A 41 -10.21 -2.20 16.26
CA LYS A 41 -11.43 -1.74 16.94
C LYS A 41 -11.22 -1.59 18.45
N ALA A 42 -10.51 -2.52 19.09
CA ALA A 42 -10.16 -2.43 20.51
C ALA A 42 -9.25 -1.24 20.84
N LEU A 43 -8.44 -0.79 19.87
CA LEU A 43 -7.63 0.44 19.95
C LEU A 43 -8.40 1.71 19.54
N ASN A 44 -9.74 1.66 19.47
CA ASN A 44 -10.59 2.77 19.00
C ASN A 44 -10.19 3.31 17.62
N GLY A 45 -9.63 2.48 16.74
CA GLY A 45 -9.20 2.88 15.40
C GLY A 45 -7.94 3.76 15.38
N LYS A 46 -7.26 3.99 16.50
CA LYS A 46 -6.00 4.75 16.54
C LYS A 46 -4.89 4.10 15.69
N TRP A 47 -4.94 2.77 15.56
CA TRP A 47 -4.18 2.01 14.58
C TRP A 47 -5.14 1.31 13.62
N SER A 48 -4.86 1.40 12.32
CA SER A 48 -5.52 0.57 11.31
C SER A 48 -5.20 -0.91 11.49
N SER A 49 -6.04 -1.80 10.96
CA SER A 49 -5.79 -3.25 10.97
C SER A 49 -4.42 -3.61 10.40
N HIS A 50 -4.01 -2.94 9.31
CA HIS A 50 -2.67 -3.05 8.75
C HIS A 50 -1.57 -2.62 9.73
N SER A 51 -1.75 -1.48 10.39
CA SER A 51 -0.79 -0.98 11.37
C SER A 51 -0.63 -1.95 12.54
N VAL A 52 -1.72 -2.53 13.06
CA VAL A 52 -1.66 -3.57 14.09
C VAL A 52 -0.87 -4.78 13.59
N TYR A 53 -1.20 -5.29 12.40
CA TYR A 53 -0.51 -6.42 11.79
C TYR A 53 1.01 -6.20 11.69
N VAL A 54 1.43 -5.06 11.13
CA VAL A 54 2.85 -4.74 10.95
C VAL A 54 3.56 -4.62 12.31
N ASN A 55 2.97 -3.91 13.27
CA ASN A 55 3.59 -3.71 14.57
C ASN A 55 3.74 -5.03 15.35
N VAL A 56 2.72 -5.89 15.34
CA VAL A 56 2.76 -7.20 16.03
C VAL A 56 3.70 -8.18 15.32
N ARG A 57 3.57 -8.33 13.98
CA ARG A 57 4.38 -9.28 13.20
C ARG A 57 5.85 -8.93 13.16
N GLN A 58 6.19 -7.65 13.02
CA GLN A 58 7.58 -7.18 13.07
C GLN A 58 8.07 -7.00 14.51
N ASN A 59 7.23 -7.26 15.52
CA ASN A 59 7.53 -7.06 16.92
C ASN A 59 8.10 -5.65 17.20
N ARG A 60 7.50 -4.62 16.58
CA ARG A 60 7.94 -3.24 16.75
C ARG A 60 7.79 -2.85 18.21
N ARG A 61 8.81 -2.15 18.74
CA ARG A 61 8.88 -1.75 20.16
C ARG A 61 8.77 -2.95 21.13
N GLN A 62 9.11 -4.16 20.65
CA GLN A 62 9.08 -5.40 21.43
C GLN A 62 7.69 -5.76 21.99
N LEU A 63 6.61 -5.30 21.36
CA LEU A 63 5.23 -5.50 21.81
C LEU A 63 4.89 -6.98 22.09
N LEU A 64 5.12 -7.85 21.11
CA LEU A 64 4.79 -9.26 21.22
C LEU A 64 5.71 -9.99 22.20
N SER A 65 6.99 -9.60 22.27
CA SER A 65 7.94 -10.15 23.24
C SER A 65 7.56 -9.80 24.68
N ILE A 66 7.17 -8.55 24.94
CA ILE A 66 6.76 -8.10 26.28
C ILE A 66 5.44 -8.77 26.67
N ALA A 67 4.44 -8.80 25.78
CA ALA A 67 3.16 -9.45 26.04
C ALA A 67 3.32 -10.96 26.33
N ARG A 68 4.17 -11.67 25.57
CA ARG A 68 4.50 -13.08 25.84
C ARG A 68 5.19 -13.28 27.18
N LYS A 69 6.15 -12.41 27.51
CA LYS A 69 6.86 -12.44 28.80
C LYS A 69 5.89 -12.22 29.97
N ASN A 70 4.95 -11.28 29.84
CA ASN A 70 3.94 -11.00 30.86
C ASN A 70 2.99 -12.20 31.07
N MET A 71 2.71 -12.96 30.02
CA MET A 71 1.90 -14.19 30.09
C MET A 71 2.70 -15.47 30.36
N GLY A 72 4.01 -15.39 30.59
CA GLY A 72 4.86 -16.55 30.88
C GLY A 72 5.07 -17.51 29.71
N ILE A 73 4.85 -17.06 28.46
CA ILE A 73 5.04 -17.86 27.25
C ILE A 73 6.46 -17.67 26.74
N ASP A 74 7.31 -18.68 26.91
CA ASP A 74 8.69 -18.68 26.42
C ASP A 74 8.77 -19.36 25.05
N LEU A 75 8.82 -18.56 23.99
CA LEU A 75 8.98 -19.01 22.61
C LEU A 75 10.30 -18.50 22.05
N PRO A 76 10.98 -19.28 21.18
CA PRO A 76 12.19 -18.81 20.53
C PRO A 76 11.87 -17.56 19.70
N VAL A 77 12.65 -16.50 19.92
CA VAL A 77 12.49 -15.21 19.26
C VAL A 77 12.43 -15.41 17.75
N ILE A 78 11.29 -15.08 17.13
CA ILE A 78 11.16 -15.03 15.68
C ILE A 78 12.06 -13.87 15.22
N GLN A 79 13.27 -14.19 14.78
CA GLN A 79 14.12 -13.19 14.16
C GLN A 79 13.43 -12.73 12.87
N PRO A 80 13.20 -11.42 12.67
CA PRO A 80 12.69 -10.93 11.41
C PRO A 80 13.67 -11.36 10.31
N LYS A 81 13.17 -12.00 9.24
CA LYS A 81 13.98 -12.31 8.06
C LYS A 81 14.72 -11.03 7.66
N ALA A 82 16.05 -11.09 7.64
CA ALA A 82 16.91 -9.94 7.41
C ALA A 82 16.44 -9.18 6.17
N LYS A 83 16.18 -7.88 6.31
CA LYS A 83 15.85 -7.01 5.19
C LYS A 83 17.03 -7.02 4.21
N PHE A 84 16.78 -7.38 2.96
CA PHE A 84 17.73 -7.11 1.88
C PHE A 84 18.00 -5.60 1.86
N LYS A 85 19.28 -5.24 1.93
CA LYS A 85 19.75 -3.86 1.99
C LYS A 85 19.73 -3.29 0.58
N GLY A 86 18.61 -2.69 0.20
CA GLY A 86 18.48 -2.03 -1.09
C GLY A 86 17.09 -1.45 -1.24
N GLU A 87 16.73 -0.45 -0.44
CA GLU A 87 15.59 0.39 -0.76
C GLU A 87 15.67 1.72 0.01
N THR A 88 15.61 2.77 -0.78
CA THR A 88 15.51 4.19 -0.44
C THR A 88 14.49 4.44 0.67
N ASP A 89 14.98 5.11 1.70
CA ASP A 89 14.22 5.79 2.75
C ASP A 89 13.61 7.06 2.12
N ASP A 90 12.48 6.89 1.43
CA ASP A 90 11.50 7.90 1.09
C ASP A 90 10.37 7.18 0.33
N SER A 91 9.41 6.64 1.09
CA SER A 91 8.15 6.23 0.51
C SER A 91 7.05 6.67 1.45
N ASP A 92 6.62 7.92 1.23
CA ASP A 92 5.20 8.25 1.31
C ASP A 92 4.48 7.25 0.38
N GLU A 93 4.19 6.05 0.91
CA GLU A 93 3.21 5.16 0.31
C GLU A 93 1.86 5.79 0.58
N ASP A 94 1.45 6.65 -0.35
CA ASP A 94 0.04 6.93 -0.61
C ASP A 94 -0.64 5.57 -0.83
N TYR A 95 -1.14 5.01 0.28
CA TYR A 95 -1.99 3.84 0.29
C TYR A 95 -3.28 4.21 -0.44
N ILE A 96 -3.31 3.98 -1.75
CA ILE A 96 -4.52 4.06 -2.53
C ILE A 96 -5.39 2.88 -2.06
N ASP A 97 -6.28 3.17 -1.13
CA ASP A 97 -7.37 2.27 -0.74
C ASP A 97 -8.26 2.10 -1.97
N TYR A 98 -8.08 1.00 -2.71
CA TYR A 98 -8.90 0.66 -3.88
C TYR A 98 -10.39 0.59 -3.53
N VAL A 99 -10.76 0.46 -2.26
CA VAL A 99 -12.16 0.44 -1.78
C VAL A 99 -12.76 1.85 -1.71
N ALA A 100 -11.94 2.91 -1.76
CA ALA A 100 -12.41 4.30 -1.72
C ALA A 100 -12.64 4.92 -3.12
N LEU A 101 -12.20 4.27 -4.21
CA LEU A 101 -12.40 4.75 -5.57
C LEU A 101 -13.86 4.66 -6.04
N ASP A 102 -14.66 3.76 -5.46
CA ASP A 102 -16.09 3.59 -5.79
C ASP A 102 -16.97 4.78 -5.33
N LYS A 103 -16.41 5.76 -4.60
CA LYS A 103 -17.15 6.91 -4.05
C LYS A 103 -16.77 8.26 -4.65
N VAL A 104 -15.87 8.28 -5.62
CA VAL A 104 -15.52 9.49 -6.35
C VAL A 104 -15.97 9.27 -7.79
N ASP A 105 -16.84 10.14 -8.31
CA ASP A 105 -17.13 10.20 -9.75
C ASP A 105 -15.83 10.60 -10.47
N LEU A 106 -14.98 9.61 -10.70
CA LEU A 106 -13.75 9.75 -11.45
C LEU A 106 -14.05 9.42 -12.90
N ASP A 107 -13.70 10.34 -13.78
CA ASP A 107 -13.77 10.11 -15.22
C ASP A 107 -12.82 8.96 -15.58
N THR A 108 -13.40 7.81 -15.92
CA THR A 108 -12.65 6.67 -16.46
C THR A 108 -12.40 6.91 -17.94
N TYR A 109 -11.15 6.70 -18.39
CA TYR A 109 -10.80 6.77 -19.79
C TYR A 109 -9.92 5.59 -20.19
N ASP A 110 -10.03 5.19 -21.46
CA ASP A 110 -9.21 4.14 -22.03
C ASP A 110 -7.82 4.70 -22.37
N LEU A 111 -6.78 4.09 -21.81
CA LEU A 111 -5.41 4.43 -22.14
C LEU A 111 -4.98 3.70 -23.42
N ILE A 112 -4.86 4.45 -24.51
CA ILE A 112 -4.40 3.91 -25.79
C ILE A 112 -2.88 4.02 -25.88
N ILE A 113 -2.21 2.87 -25.96
CA ILE A 113 -0.76 2.78 -26.19
C ILE A 113 -0.48 2.14 -27.55
N THR A 114 0.59 2.56 -28.21
CA THR A 114 0.99 1.96 -29.49
C THR A 114 1.60 0.57 -29.29
N LYS A 115 1.60 -0.24 -30.35
CA LYS A 115 2.24 -1.55 -30.35
C LYS A 115 3.71 -1.47 -29.93
N GLU A 116 4.45 -0.46 -30.37
CA GLU A 116 5.84 -0.25 -29.99
C GLU A 116 6.02 0.08 -28.50
N GLN A 117 5.13 0.91 -27.93
CA GLN A 117 5.12 1.21 -26.50
C GLN A 117 4.81 -0.03 -25.67
N TRP A 118 3.85 -0.85 -26.12
CA TRP A 118 3.54 -2.13 -25.49
C TRP A 118 4.72 -3.11 -25.54
N HIS A 119 5.42 -3.21 -26.66
CA HIS A 119 6.62 -4.03 -26.77
C HIS A 119 7.72 -3.56 -25.81
N LYS A 120 7.98 -2.25 -25.72
CA LYS A 120 8.94 -1.67 -24.76
C LYS A 120 8.59 -1.99 -23.31
N LEU A 121 7.32 -1.90 -22.94
CA LEU A 121 6.84 -2.29 -21.61
C LEU A 121 7.13 -3.77 -21.34
N ARG A 122 6.72 -4.65 -22.25
CA ARG A 122 6.83 -6.11 -22.09
C ARG A 122 8.28 -6.60 -22.02
N GLU A 123 9.18 -5.99 -22.77
CA GLU A 123 10.60 -6.34 -22.80
C GLU A 123 11.36 -5.76 -21.60
N SER A 124 10.77 -4.81 -20.88
CA SER A 124 11.36 -4.18 -19.68
C SER A 124 11.08 -4.93 -18.38
N VAL A 125 10.71 -6.21 -18.46
CA VAL A 125 10.35 -6.98 -17.27
C VAL A 125 11.58 -7.38 -16.48
N GLU A 126 11.60 -7.00 -15.20
CA GLU A 126 12.54 -7.47 -14.20
C GLU A 126 11.88 -8.58 -13.36
N TYR A 127 12.57 -9.71 -13.25
CA TYR A 127 12.12 -10.84 -12.45
C TYR A 127 12.74 -10.74 -11.06
N ILE A 128 11.89 -10.55 -10.04
CA ILE A 128 12.35 -10.59 -8.64
C ILE A 128 12.35 -12.04 -8.12
N ASN A 129 11.39 -12.86 -8.56
CA ASN A 129 11.26 -14.30 -8.30
C ASN A 129 10.44 -14.96 -9.45
N SER A 130 10.33 -16.30 -9.48
CA SER A 130 9.57 -17.03 -10.51
C SER A 130 8.13 -16.56 -10.70
N ASP A 131 7.55 -15.98 -9.65
CA ASP A 131 6.12 -15.65 -9.59
C ASP A 131 5.85 -14.14 -9.70
N TYR A 132 6.89 -13.30 -9.75
CA TYR A 132 6.75 -11.84 -9.74
C TYR A 132 7.51 -11.19 -10.91
N VAL A 133 6.72 -10.71 -11.85
CA VAL A 133 7.12 -9.89 -13.00
C VAL A 133 6.87 -8.44 -12.66
N LEU A 134 7.92 -7.64 -12.57
CA LEU A 134 7.80 -6.18 -12.45
C LEU A 134 8.20 -5.52 -13.75
N LEU A 135 7.45 -4.50 -14.15
CA LEU A 135 7.89 -3.60 -15.21
C LEU A 135 8.98 -2.68 -14.66
N LYS A 136 10.05 -2.47 -15.42
CA LYS A 136 11.12 -1.57 -15.03
C LYS A 136 10.59 -0.16 -14.80
N LYS A 137 10.82 0.37 -13.59
CA LYS A 137 10.24 1.63 -13.09
C LYS A 137 10.29 2.77 -14.09
N SER A 138 11.45 3.02 -14.69
CA SER A 138 11.65 4.11 -15.65
C SER A 138 10.89 3.93 -16.96
N ILE A 139 10.66 2.68 -17.40
CA ILE A 139 10.08 2.42 -18.72
C ILE A 139 8.56 2.52 -18.66
N TRP A 140 7.94 1.94 -17.62
CA TRP A 140 6.48 2.04 -17.51
C TRP A 140 6.00 3.42 -17.10
N SER A 141 6.74 4.12 -16.24
CA SER A 141 6.39 5.50 -15.87
C SER A 141 6.39 6.42 -17.10
N ASP A 142 7.40 6.30 -17.96
CA ASP A 142 7.54 7.14 -19.15
C ASP A 142 6.46 6.85 -20.20
N VAL A 143 6.13 5.57 -20.42
CA VAL A 143 5.09 5.19 -21.38
C VAL A 143 3.71 5.65 -20.91
N LEU A 144 3.37 5.45 -19.64
CA LEU A 144 2.07 5.86 -19.10
C LEU A 144 1.93 7.39 -19.07
N SER A 145 2.95 8.10 -18.58
CA SER A 145 2.91 9.56 -18.52
C SER A 145 2.78 10.19 -19.91
N LEU A 146 3.46 9.66 -20.93
CA LEU A 146 3.33 10.13 -22.30
C LEU A 146 1.96 9.82 -22.91
N ALA A 147 1.37 8.67 -22.58
CA ALA A 147 0.02 8.33 -23.03
C ALA A 147 -1.05 9.22 -22.38
N CYS A 148 -0.94 9.48 -21.07
CA CYS A 148 -1.82 10.42 -20.37
C CYS A 148 -1.69 11.84 -20.92
N TYR A 149 -0.48 12.30 -21.19
CA TYR A 149 -0.23 13.64 -21.76
C TYR A 149 -0.88 13.80 -23.13
N LYS A 150 -0.79 12.79 -24.00
CA LYS A 150 -1.45 12.80 -25.31
C LYS A 150 -2.97 12.87 -25.18
N HIS A 151 -3.55 12.07 -24.29
CA HIS A 151 -5.00 12.08 -24.06
C HIS A 151 -5.51 13.46 -23.64
N VAL A 152 -4.82 14.11 -22.68
CA VAL A 152 -5.18 15.46 -22.23
C VAL A 152 -5.05 16.49 -23.36
N ASN A 153 -3.97 16.44 -24.14
CA ASN A 153 -3.79 17.37 -25.26
C ASN A 153 -4.82 17.16 -26.39
N GLU A 154 -5.21 15.92 -26.66
CA GLU A 154 -6.26 15.61 -27.64
C GLU A 154 -7.64 16.06 -27.14
N ALA A 155 -7.92 15.96 -25.84
CA ALA A 155 -9.14 16.49 -25.24
C ALA A 155 -9.19 18.03 -25.33
N LEU A 156 -8.08 18.70 -25.05
CA LEU A 156 -7.96 20.16 -25.15
C LEU A 156 -8.07 20.67 -26.60
N SER A 157 -7.48 19.96 -27.57
CA SER A 157 -7.58 20.36 -28.98
C SER A 157 -8.99 20.21 -29.53
N LYS A 158 -9.73 19.16 -29.10
CA LYS A 158 -11.15 18.97 -29.45
C LYS A 158 -12.05 20.04 -28.81
N ALA A 159 -11.79 20.42 -27.55
CA ALA A 159 -12.52 21.51 -26.89
C ALA A 159 -12.33 22.84 -27.64
N ASN A 160 -11.08 23.19 -27.98
CA ASN A 160 -10.77 24.44 -28.68
C ASN A 160 -11.28 24.47 -30.14
N SER A 161 -11.44 23.32 -30.80
CA SER A 161 -11.99 23.24 -32.16
C SER A 161 -13.52 23.34 -32.18
N SER A 162 -14.18 23.02 -31.06
CA SER A 162 -15.65 23.07 -30.94
C SER A 162 -16.16 24.50 -30.72
N GLU A 163 -15.38 25.36 -30.06
CA GLU A 163 -15.73 26.78 -29.85
C GLU A 163 -15.60 27.65 -31.13
N GLN A 164 -14.90 27.20 -32.16
CA GLN A 164 -14.72 27.96 -33.41
C GLN A 164 -15.83 27.75 -34.45
N THR A 165 -16.76 26.82 -34.25
CA THR A 165 -17.87 26.59 -35.19
C THR A 165 -19.16 27.35 -34.82
N GLU A 166 -19.21 28.02 -33.67
CA GLU A 166 -20.41 28.73 -33.20
C GLU A 166 -20.39 30.25 -33.46
N ASN A 167 -19.29 30.78 -34.03
CA ASN A 167 -19.14 32.21 -34.35
C ASN A 167 -18.98 32.45 -35.85
N GLN A 168 -19.99 32.08 -36.65
CA GLN A 168 -20.21 32.65 -37.98
C GLN A 168 -21.62 33.27 -38.01
N PRO A 169 -21.76 34.60 -37.93
CA PRO A 169 -23.02 35.26 -38.21
C PRO A 169 -23.29 35.27 -39.73
N GLU A 170 -24.52 34.94 -40.11
CA GLU A 170 -25.10 35.17 -41.45
C GLU A 170 -25.19 36.67 -41.80
#